data_AF-E1ZLG9-F1
#
_entry.id   AF-E1ZLG9-F1
#
_cell.length_a   1.000
_cell.length_b   1.000
_cell.length_c   1.000
_cell.angle_alpha   90.00
_cell.angle_beta   90.00
_cell.angle_gamma   90.00
#
_symmetry.space_group_name_H-M   'P 1'
#
loop_
_entity.id
_entity.type
_entity.pdbx_description
1 polymer ?
#
loop_
_entity_poly.entity_id
_entity_poly.type
_entity_poly.pdbx_seq_one_letter_code
_entity_poly.pdbx_strand_id
1 'polypeptide(L)'
;YQPIAVRYSGERCCVCDTEADYDFDQLVGCDLCGITVHQSCYGIMELPGPDQMWLCRACELREDGKPAPQCCVCPVVGGALKPTSTRGLWCHSACLQWIPELSVSDVLAQEPIEGVRSIPKERWDLLCCVCKQRMGAKIQCEACFAAYHPLCARVAG
;
A
#
# COMPACT_ATOMS: atom_id res chain seq x y z
N TYR A 1 -14.13 -12.39 -1.09
CA TYR A 1 -13.70 -11.79 0.19
C TYR A 1 -14.45 -10.48 0.36
N GLN A 2 -14.60 -9.98 1.58
CA GLN A 2 -15.21 -8.69 1.90
C GLN A 2 -14.12 -7.59 1.95
N PRO A 3 -14.24 -6.53 1.14
CA PRO A 3 -13.32 -5.40 1.21
C PRO A 3 -13.43 -4.67 2.55
N ILE A 4 -12.33 -4.11 3.03
CA ILE A 4 -12.26 -3.32 4.26
C ILE A 4 -12.04 -1.86 3.86
N ALA A 5 -13.04 -1.02 4.12
CA ALA A 5 -12.93 0.40 3.92
C ALA A 5 -12.17 1.05 5.09
N VAL A 6 -11.12 1.80 4.77
CA VAL A 6 -10.34 2.57 5.74
C VAL A 6 -10.46 4.05 5.38
N ARG A 7 -10.60 4.90 6.40
CA ARG A 7 -10.52 6.35 6.22
C ARG A 7 -9.07 6.76 6.37
N TYR A 8 -8.48 7.33 5.32
CA TYR A 8 -7.17 7.94 5.40
C TYR A 8 -7.36 9.39 5.85
N SER A 9 -6.74 9.78 6.97
CA SER A 9 -6.63 11.20 7.32
C SER A 9 -5.61 11.82 6.39
N GLY A 10 -5.88 13.03 5.89
CA GLY A 10 -4.94 13.77 5.04
C GLY A 10 -3.63 14.16 5.76
N GLU A 11 -3.54 13.86 7.06
CA GLU A 11 -2.47 14.29 7.98
C GLU A 11 -1.40 13.21 8.18
N ARG A 12 -1.66 11.96 7.76
CA ARG A 12 -0.75 10.82 7.97
C ARG A 12 -0.33 10.19 6.66
N CYS A 13 0.94 9.82 6.57
CA CYS A 13 1.41 9.00 5.46
C CYS A 13 0.76 7.61 5.52
N CYS A 14 -0.03 7.26 4.50
CA CYS A 14 -0.68 5.95 4.43
C CYS A 14 0.28 4.77 4.24
N VAL A 15 1.59 5.02 4.08
CA VAL A 15 2.63 4.00 3.99
C VAL A 15 3.27 3.73 5.35
N CYS A 16 3.88 4.72 6.00
CA CYS A 16 4.57 4.55 7.29
C CYS A 16 3.71 4.86 8.53
N ASP A 17 2.52 5.43 8.35
CA ASP A 17 1.58 5.84 9.42
C ASP A 17 2.12 6.91 10.38
N THR A 18 2.97 7.81 9.87
CA THR A 18 3.51 8.95 10.64
C THR A 18 3.01 10.28 10.11
N GLU A 19 2.92 11.26 11.02
CA GLU A 19 2.57 12.67 10.75
C GLU A 19 3.82 13.54 10.57
N ALA A 20 5.02 12.96 10.74
CA ALA A 20 6.26 13.72 10.72
C ALA A 20 6.49 14.31 9.33
N ASP A 21 6.72 15.61 9.24
CA ASP A 21 7.02 16.30 7.98
C ASP A 21 8.46 16.83 8.08
N TYR A 22 9.32 16.48 7.12
CA TYR A 22 10.73 16.86 7.11
C TYR A 22 11.06 17.67 5.87
N ASP A 23 12.01 18.61 5.97
CA ASP A 23 12.41 19.49 4.86
C ASP A 23 12.80 18.74 3.57
N PHE A 24 13.29 17.50 3.69
CA PHE A 24 13.71 16.65 2.58
C PHE A 24 12.83 15.40 2.38
N ASP A 25 11.75 15.24 3.15
CA ASP A 25 10.82 14.13 3.02
C ASP A 25 9.41 14.58 3.41
N GLN A 26 8.83 15.36 2.51
CA GLN A 26 7.55 16.02 2.75
C GLN A 26 6.35 15.11 2.54
N LEU A 27 5.25 15.38 3.24
CA LEU A 27 3.94 14.79 2.98
C LEU A 27 3.32 15.38 1.70
N VAL A 28 2.94 14.52 0.76
CA VAL A 28 2.30 14.89 -0.51
C VAL A 28 0.93 14.21 -0.59
N GLY A 29 -0.11 15.01 -0.86
CA GLY A 29 -1.49 14.57 -0.99
C GLY A 29 -1.92 14.39 -2.44
N CYS A 30 -2.59 13.28 -2.77
CA CYS A 30 -3.18 13.07 -4.10
C CYS A 30 -4.45 13.91 -4.26
N ASP A 31 -4.46 14.80 -5.25
CA ASP A 31 -5.58 15.72 -5.50
C ASP A 31 -6.90 15.00 -5.88
N LEU A 32 -6.82 13.74 -6.33
CA LEU A 32 -7.98 13.00 -6.83
C LEU A 32 -8.60 12.03 -5.83
N CYS A 33 -7.79 11.39 -4.98
CA CYS A 33 -8.27 10.39 -4.02
C CYS A 33 -7.98 10.74 -2.56
N GLY A 34 -7.22 11.80 -2.30
CA GLY A 34 -6.96 12.33 -0.95
C GLY A 34 -6.01 11.50 -0.10
N ILE A 35 -5.30 10.51 -0.66
CA ILE A 35 -4.25 9.83 0.10
C ILE A 35 -3.07 10.78 0.33
N THR A 36 -2.41 10.64 1.48
CA THR A 36 -1.18 11.35 1.79
C THR A 36 -0.03 10.35 1.93
N VAL A 37 1.14 10.68 1.38
CA VAL A 37 2.35 9.86 1.45
C VAL A 37 3.59 10.73 1.64
N HIS A 38 4.62 10.20 2.28
CA HIS A 38 5.96 10.78 2.20
C HIS A 38 6.58 10.58 0.83
N GLN A 39 7.42 11.53 0.41
CA GLN A 39 8.20 11.41 -0.83
C GLN A 39 8.99 10.10 -0.86
N SER A 40 9.73 9.80 0.20
CA SER A 40 10.56 8.59 0.33
C SER A 40 9.73 7.31 0.36
N CYS A 41 8.55 7.36 1.01
CA CYS A 41 7.68 6.20 1.16
C CYS A 41 6.99 5.77 -0.14
N TYR A 42 6.85 6.69 -1.10
CA TYR A 42 6.13 6.42 -2.35
C TYR A 42 6.98 6.63 -3.61
N GLY A 43 8.22 7.08 -3.45
CA GLY A 43 9.18 7.29 -4.55
C GLY A 43 8.89 8.53 -5.38
N ILE A 44 8.53 9.65 -4.72
CA ILE A 44 8.31 10.94 -5.37
C ILE A 44 9.67 11.63 -5.50
N MET A 45 10.18 11.74 -6.72
CA MET A 45 11.51 12.33 -6.98
C MET A 45 11.49 13.86 -7.05
N GLU A 46 10.36 14.43 -7.49
CA GLU A 46 10.18 15.87 -7.64
C GLU A 46 8.78 16.24 -7.15
N LEU A 47 8.72 17.26 -6.30
CA LEU A 47 7.46 17.78 -5.79
C LEU A 47 6.72 18.56 -6.87
N PRO A 48 5.38 18.51 -6.90
CA PRO A 48 4.62 19.38 -7.77
C PRO A 48 4.92 20.86 -7.47
N GLY A 49 5.01 21.67 -8.51
CA GLY A 49 5.04 23.13 -8.34
C GLY A 49 3.73 23.69 -7.77
N PRO A 50 3.68 24.98 -7.38
CA PRO A 50 2.52 25.59 -6.71
C PRO A 50 1.18 25.46 -7.45
N ASP A 51 1.22 25.42 -8.78
CA ASP A 51 0.04 25.33 -9.65
C ASP A 51 -0.10 23.95 -10.31
N GLN A 52 0.63 22.93 -9.81
CA GLN A 52 0.61 21.58 -10.36
C GLN A 52 -0.13 20.63 -9.43
N MET A 53 -1.02 19.83 -10.02
CA MET A 53 -1.66 18.73 -9.31
C MET A 53 -0.69 17.55 -9.21
N TRP A 54 -0.72 16.86 -8.07
CA TRP A 54 -0.07 15.57 -7.90
C TRP A 54 -1.10 14.45 -7.80
N LEU A 55 -0.89 13.42 -8.62
CA LEU A 55 -1.73 12.24 -8.65
C LEU A 55 -0.90 11.03 -8.22
N CYS A 56 -1.46 10.21 -7.32
CA CYS A 56 -0.84 8.94 -7.01
C CYS A 56 -0.91 7.99 -8.21
N ARG A 57 -0.06 6.96 -8.23
CA ARG A 57 0.08 6.06 -9.37
C ARG A 57 -1.23 5.38 -9.78
N ALA A 58 -2.07 5.06 -8.80
CA ALA A 58 -3.39 4.48 -9.03
C ALA A 58 -4.37 5.45 -9.71
N CYS A 59 -4.25 6.75 -9.45
CA CYS A 59 -5.05 7.80 -10.06
C CYS A 59 -4.52 8.18 -11.45
N GLU A 60 -3.19 8.26 -11.61
CA GLU A 60 -2.54 8.52 -12.91
C GLU A 60 -2.89 7.46 -13.96
N LEU A 61 -2.86 6.18 -13.58
CA LEU A 61 -3.12 5.05 -14.48
C LEU A 61 -4.60 4.62 -14.49
N ARG A 62 -5.49 5.42 -13.90
CA ARG A 62 -6.91 5.10 -13.86
C ARG A 62 -7.52 5.30 -15.24
N GLU A 63 -8.09 4.25 -15.79
CA GLU A 63 -8.88 4.33 -17.02
C GLU A 63 -10.34 4.70 -16.70
N ASP A 64 -10.94 5.54 -17.54
CA ASP A 64 -12.34 5.97 -17.39
C ASP A 64 -13.29 4.77 -17.38
N GLY A 65 -14.22 4.78 -16.42
CA GLY A 65 -15.21 3.72 -16.24
C GLY A 65 -14.68 2.43 -15.61
N LYS A 66 -13.37 2.30 -15.34
CA LYS A 66 -12.82 1.15 -14.59
C LYS A 66 -12.80 1.44 -13.09
N PRO A 67 -13.05 0.41 -12.24
CA PRO A 67 -12.92 0.56 -10.80
C PRO A 67 -11.46 0.84 -10.42
N ALA A 68 -11.27 1.53 -9.29
CA ALA A 68 -9.94 1.74 -8.73
C ALA A 68 -9.24 0.39 -8.48
N PRO A 69 -7.92 0.28 -8.72
CA PRO A 69 -7.19 -0.94 -8.47
C PRO A 69 -7.26 -1.34 -7.00
N GLN A 70 -7.16 -2.65 -6.74
CA GLN A 70 -7.14 -3.21 -5.40
C GLN A 70 -5.85 -3.95 -5.15
N CYS A 71 -5.40 -3.95 -3.89
CA CYS A 71 -4.23 -4.69 -3.47
C CYS A 71 -4.46 -6.20 -3.63
N CYS A 72 -3.52 -6.90 -4.26
CA CYS A 72 -3.59 -8.35 -4.44
C CYS A 72 -3.25 -9.16 -3.17
N VAL A 73 -2.68 -8.52 -2.15
CA VAL A 73 -2.21 -9.20 -0.92
C VAL A 73 -3.00 -8.84 0.34
N CYS A 74 -3.95 -7.90 0.31
CA CYS A 74 -4.80 -7.59 1.45
C CYS A 74 -6.21 -7.07 1.04
N PRO A 75 -7.23 -7.17 1.91
CA PRO A 75 -8.60 -6.76 1.59
C PRO A 75 -8.85 -5.25 1.72
N VAL A 76 -7.86 -4.46 2.12
CA VAL A 76 -8.05 -3.02 2.41
C VAL A 76 -8.23 -2.25 1.11
N VAL A 77 -9.21 -1.34 1.09
CA VAL A 77 -9.54 -0.49 -0.06
C VAL A 77 -8.85 0.87 0.07
N GLY A 78 -8.48 1.47 -1.07
CA GLY A 78 -7.83 2.77 -1.13
C GLY A 78 -6.33 2.70 -0.77
N GLY A 79 -5.77 3.80 -0.27
CA GLY A 79 -4.36 3.88 0.14
C GLY A 79 -3.36 3.96 -1.01
N ALA A 80 -2.08 4.03 -0.67
CA ALA A 80 -0.98 4.11 -1.62
C ALA A 80 -0.72 2.76 -2.30
N LEU A 81 -1.10 2.66 -3.58
CA LEU A 81 -0.90 1.48 -4.41
C LEU A 81 0.18 1.73 -5.47
N LYS A 82 0.98 0.70 -5.76
CA LYS A 82 1.90 0.66 -6.90
C LYS A 82 1.61 -0.55 -7.78
N PRO A 83 1.85 -0.46 -9.10
CA PRO A 83 1.73 -1.61 -9.99
C PRO A 83 2.77 -2.65 -9.61
N THR A 84 2.43 -3.92 -9.78
CA THR A 84 3.39 -5.02 -9.63
C THR A 84 4.01 -5.37 -10.98
N SER A 85 5.09 -6.16 -10.98
CA SER A 85 5.67 -6.73 -12.20
C SER A 85 4.71 -7.70 -12.91
N THR A 86 3.66 -8.17 -12.24
CA THR A 86 2.57 -8.93 -12.87
C THR A 86 1.49 -7.97 -13.37
N ARG A 87 1.27 -7.97 -14.70
CA ARG A 87 0.25 -7.14 -15.36
C ARG A 87 -1.12 -7.28 -14.68
N GLY A 88 -1.72 -6.13 -14.35
CA GLY A 88 -3.06 -6.03 -13.77
C GLY A 88 -3.11 -6.23 -12.25
N LEU A 89 -2.00 -6.63 -11.61
CA LEU A 89 -1.92 -6.73 -10.16
C LEU A 89 -1.28 -5.47 -9.57
N TRP A 90 -1.87 -5.02 -8.46
CA TRP A 90 -1.44 -3.87 -7.69
C TRP A 90 -1.18 -4.29 -6.25
N CYS A 91 -0.26 -3.62 -5.57
CA CYS A 91 0.03 -3.88 -4.17
C CYS A 91 0.18 -2.56 -3.41
N HIS A 92 -0.20 -2.54 -2.13
CA HIS A 92 0.05 -1.37 -1.30
C HIS A 92 1.54 -1.24 -1.01
N SER A 93 2.06 -0.01 -1.05
CA SER A 93 3.41 0.28 -0.55
C SER A 93 3.55 -0.09 0.92
N ALA A 94 2.48 0.07 1.73
CA ALA A 94 2.46 -0.40 3.10
C ALA A 94 2.57 -1.93 3.22
N CYS A 95 1.92 -2.70 2.34
CA CYS A 95 2.02 -4.17 2.38
C CYS A 95 3.43 -4.65 1.97
N LEU A 96 4.05 -3.97 0.99
CA LEU A 96 5.43 -4.18 0.58
C LEU A 96 6.40 -4.07 1.78
N GLN A 97 6.24 -3.08 2.65
CA GLN A 97 7.14 -2.88 3.79
C GLN A 97 7.19 -4.05 4.77
N TRP A 98 6.12 -4.83 4.87
CA TRP A 98 5.98 -5.83 5.93
C TRP A 98 5.98 -7.27 5.42
N ILE A 99 5.71 -7.52 4.13
CA ILE A 99 5.76 -8.86 3.55
C ILE A 99 7.18 -9.10 3.01
N PRO A 100 7.98 -9.98 3.62
CA PRO A 100 9.41 -10.10 3.33
C PRO A 100 9.74 -10.50 1.89
N GLU A 101 8.84 -11.19 1.22
CA GLU A 101 9.05 -11.67 -0.14
C GLU A 101 8.72 -10.60 -1.20
N LEU A 102 8.21 -9.44 -0.80
CA LEU A 102 7.98 -8.31 -1.70
C LEU A 102 9.20 -7.40 -1.74
N SER A 103 9.50 -6.88 -2.93
CA SER A 103 10.55 -5.89 -3.17
C SER A 103 10.11 -4.92 -4.27
N VAL A 104 10.97 -3.97 -4.64
CA VAL A 104 10.78 -3.10 -5.82
C VAL A 104 11.95 -3.26 -6.76
N SER A 105 11.71 -3.15 -8.07
CA SER A 105 12.79 -3.16 -9.07
C SER A 105 13.60 -1.87 -9.04
N ASP A 106 12.93 -0.73 -8.83
CA ASP A 106 13.56 0.59 -8.67
C ASP A 106 13.26 1.13 -7.27
N VAL A 107 14.32 1.29 -6.47
CA VAL A 107 14.25 1.77 -5.09
C VAL A 107 13.99 3.28 -4.98
N LEU A 108 14.30 4.06 -6.02
CA LEU A 108 14.03 5.50 -6.05
C LEU A 108 12.57 5.74 -6.43
N ALA A 109 12.09 5.06 -7.47
CA ALA A 109 10.70 5.17 -7.90
C ALA A 109 9.74 4.37 -7.01
N GLN A 110 10.24 3.46 -6.16
CA GLN A 110 9.43 2.53 -5.36
C GLN A 110 8.44 1.72 -6.21
N GLU A 111 8.80 1.40 -7.46
CA GLU A 111 7.96 0.62 -8.39
C GLU A 111 8.80 -0.03 -9.51
N PRO A 112 8.27 -1.04 -10.21
CA PRO A 112 7.11 -1.84 -9.84
C PRO A 112 7.41 -2.72 -8.62
N ILE A 113 6.36 -3.17 -7.93
CA ILE A 113 6.47 -4.14 -6.83
C ILE A 113 6.70 -5.54 -7.41
N GLU A 114 7.71 -6.25 -6.92
CA GLU A 114 8.07 -7.60 -7.31
C GLU A 114 7.77 -8.62 -6.21
N GLY A 115 8.01 -9.91 -6.52
CA GLY A 115 7.99 -10.97 -5.51
C GLY A 115 6.61 -11.50 -5.11
N VAL A 116 5.51 -10.93 -5.62
CA VAL A 116 4.12 -11.40 -5.32
C VAL A 116 3.94 -12.91 -5.59
N ARG A 117 4.53 -13.43 -6.67
CA ARG A 117 4.47 -14.86 -7.02
C ARG A 117 5.41 -15.74 -6.20
N SER A 118 6.37 -15.13 -5.50
CA SER A 118 7.34 -15.80 -4.64
C SER A 118 6.84 -15.94 -3.20
N ILE A 119 5.71 -15.30 -2.85
CA ILE A 119 5.09 -15.41 -1.53
C ILE A 119 4.68 -16.88 -1.29
N PRO A 120 5.19 -17.54 -0.23
CA PRO A 120 4.88 -18.94 0.09
C PRO A 120 3.39 -19.17 0.27
N LYS A 121 2.91 -20.32 -0.19
CA LYS A 121 1.48 -20.70 -0.16
C LYS A 121 0.91 -20.63 1.25
N GLU A 122 1.71 -20.97 2.25
CA GLU A 122 1.36 -20.98 3.67
C GLU A 122 0.84 -19.60 4.12
N ARG A 123 1.48 -18.51 3.66
CA ARG A 123 1.02 -17.14 3.96
C ARG A 123 -0.36 -16.84 3.39
N TRP A 124 -0.71 -17.44 2.25
CA TRP A 124 -2.03 -17.32 1.63
C TRP A 124 -3.07 -18.17 2.37
N ASP A 125 -2.68 -19.31 2.93
CA ASP A 125 -3.61 -20.22 3.60
C ASP A 125 -4.00 -19.76 5.02
N LEU A 126 -3.19 -18.91 5.68
CA LEU A 126 -3.49 -18.38 7.03
C LEU A 126 -4.84 -17.64 7.12
N LEU A 127 -5.41 -17.53 8.33
CA LEU A 127 -6.60 -16.74 8.62
C LEU A 127 -6.19 -15.44 9.31
N CYS A 128 -6.54 -14.28 8.75
CA CYS A 128 -6.30 -13.00 9.43
C CYS A 128 -7.15 -12.90 10.71
N CYS A 129 -6.50 -12.72 11.86
CA CYS A 129 -7.17 -12.65 13.16
C CYS A 129 -8.01 -11.38 13.35
N VAL A 130 -7.74 -10.33 12.58
CA VAL A 130 -8.51 -9.07 12.60
C VAL A 130 -9.75 -9.18 11.74
N CYS A 131 -9.59 -9.37 10.42
CA CYS A 131 -10.72 -9.33 9.48
C CYS A 131 -11.42 -10.68 9.28
N LYS A 132 -10.87 -11.77 9.83
CA LYS A 132 -11.39 -13.14 9.71
C LYS A 132 -11.47 -13.66 8.27
N GLN A 133 -10.52 -13.24 7.40
CA GLN A 133 -10.45 -13.66 6.00
C GLN A 133 -9.16 -14.39 5.66
N ARG A 134 -9.25 -15.38 4.75
CA ARG A 134 -8.09 -16.13 4.23
C ARG A 134 -7.45 -15.54 3.00
N MET A 135 -8.12 -14.64 2.27
CA MET A 135 -7.54 -14.01 1.08
C MET A 135 -6.19 -13.31 1.38
N GLY A 136 -5.32 -13.16 0.37
CA GLY A 136 -4.09 -12.36 0.49
C GLY A 136 -3.01 -12.99 1.37
N ALA A 137 -1.90 -12.30 1.51
CA ALA A 137 -0.75 -12.77 2.27
C ALA A 137 -0.75 -12.18 3.68
N LYS A 138 -0.54 -13.02 4.69
CA LYS A 138 -0.45 -12.60 6.09
C LYS A 138 0.99 -12.60 6.57
N ILE A 139 1.25 -11.73 7.54
CA ILE A 139 2.41 -11.80 8.42
C ILE A 139 1.99 -12.42 9.75
N GLN A 140 2.95 -12.83 10.56
CA GLN A 140 2.70 -13.44 11.86
C GLN A 140 3.49 -12.73 12.94
N CYS A 141 2.87 -12.57 14.11
CA CYS A 141 3.58 -12.17 15.31
C CYS A 141 4.57 -13.27 15.71
N GLU A 142 5.82 -12.92 15.97
CA GLU A 142 6.87 -13.87 16.35
C GLU A 142 6.62 -14.50 17.73
N ALA A 143 5.93 -13.80 18.62
CA ALA A 143 5.68 -14.27 19.99
C ALA A 143 4.46 -15.21 20.11
N CYS A 144 3.36 -14.92 19.39
CA CYS A 144 2.09 -15.64 19.56
C CYS A 144 1.56 -16.32 18.28
N PHE A 145 2.27 -16.18 17.16
CA PHE A 145 1.91 -16.75 15.84
C PHE A 145 0.55 -16.30 15.28
N ALA A 146 -0.10 -15.31 15.89
CA ALA A 146 -1.30 -14.70 15.33
C ALA A 146 -1.00 -14.14 13.94
N ALA A 147 -1.80 -14.53 12.96
CA ALA A 147 -1.65 -14.13 11.58
C ALA A 147 -2.57 -12.96 11.24
N TYR A 148 -2.08 -11.96 10.53
CA TYR A 148 -2.86 -10.79 10.12
C TYR A 148 -2.30 -10.17 8.84
N HIS A 149 -3.16 -9.46 8.09
CA HIS A 149 -2.66 -8.59 7.02
C HIS A 149 -1.97 -7.38 7.66
N PRO A 150 -0.84 -6.87 7.10
CA PRO A 150 -0.16 -5.71 7.64
C PRO A 150 -1.11 -4.51 7.87
N LEU A 151 -1.92 -4.16 6.87
CA LEU A 151 -2.87 -3.07 7.00
C LEU A 151 -4.08 -3.39 7.89
N CYS A 152 -4.45 -4.66 8.09
CA CYS A 152 -5.49 -4.99 9.07
C CYS A 152 -4.99 -4.75 10.49
N ALA A 153 -3.73 -5.09 10.79
CA ALA A 153 -3.13 -4.77 12.09
C ALA A 153 -3.07 -3.26 12.31
N ARG A 154 -2.60 -2.50 11.32
CA ARG A 154 -2.58 -1.02 11.41
C ARG A 154 -3.96 -0.43 11.74
N VAL A 155 -5.01 -0.90 11.08
CA VAL A 155 -6.37 -0.41 11.31
C VAL A 155 -6.91 -0.79 12.70
N ALA A 156 -6.41 -1.87 13.29
CA ALA A 156 -6.83 -2.34 14.61
C ALA A 156 -6.15 -1.59 15.77
N GLY A 157 -5.05 -0.87 15.50
CA GLY A 157 -4.18 -0.25 16.52
C GLY A 157 -3.26 -1.26 17.20
#